data_AF-A0A7W0Z1I0-F1
#
_entry.id   AF-A0A7W0Z1I0-F1
#
_cell.length_a   1.000
_cell.length_b   1.000
_cell.length_c   1.000
_cell.angle_alpha   90.00
_cell.angle_beta   90.00
_cell.angle_gamma   90.00
#
_symmetry.space_group_name_H-M   'P 1'
#
loop_
_entity.id
_entity.type
_entity.pdbx_description
1 polymer ?
#
loop_
_entity_poly.entity_id
_entity_poly.type
_entity_poly.pdbx_seq_one_letter_code
_entity_poly.pdbx_strand_id
1 'polypeptide(L)'
;MDLDLDLDIDLDLDIDLDLGINLSFALKRWPEPARWAAIVKEELGLDLVQFTLDLLDPWWPEAPRRRMAEAVRRAAEDAGIRIHSAQLGLAWYTYN
;
A
#
# COMPACT_ATOMS: atom_id res chain seq x y z
N MET A 1 30.82 4.57 -35.60
CA MET A 1 30.01 3.35 -35.81
C MET A 1 29.01 3.41 -34.69
N ASP A 2 27.92 4.12 -34.96
CA ASP A 2 26.79 4.22 -34.06
C ASP A 2 26.27 2.79 -33.84
N LEU A 3 26.33 2.34 -32.60
CA LEU A 3 25.57 1.16 -32.19
C LEU A 3 24.19 1.72 -31.91
N ASP A 4 23.35 1.68 -32.94
CA ASP A 4 21.92 1.91 -32.82
C ASP A 4 21.43 1.11 -31.61
N LEU A 5 20.98 1.84 -30.59
CA LEU A 5 20.14 1.34 -29.52
C LEU A 5 18.74 1.07 -30.09
N ASP A 6 18.68 0.35 -31.21
CA ASP A 6 17.52 -0.43 -31.60
C ASP A 6 17.55 -1.68 -30.72
N LEU A 7 17.37 -1.44 -29.42
CA LEU A 7 16.76 -2.41 -28.53
C LEU A 7 15.35 -2.60 -29.10
N ASP A 8 15.25 -3.51 -30.06
CA ASP A 8 14.03 -4.21 -30.41
C ASP A 8 13.39 -4.60 -29.07
N ILE A 9 12.45 -3.77 -28.62
CA ILE A 9 11.62 -4.00 -27.45
C ILE A 9 10.55 -5.06 -27.76
N ASP A 10 10.66 -5.69 -28.93
CA ASP A 10 9.94 -6.87 -29.41
C ASP A 10 10.50 -8.18 -28.81
N LEU A 11 11.08 -8.11 -27.62
CA LEU A 11 11.11 -9.30 -26.77
C LEU A 11 9.77 -9.29 -26.04
N ASP A 12 8.86 -10.19 -26.45
CA ASP A 12 7.77 -10.74 -25.63
C ASP A 12 8.36 -11.34 -24.34
N LEU A 13 8.98 -10.50 -23.50
CA LEU A 13 9.26 -10.82 -22.13
C LEU A 13 7.88 -10.82 -21.48
N ASP A 14 7.42 -12.01 -21.12
CA ASP A 14 6.28 -12.22 -20.24
C ASP A 14 6.66 -11.64 -18.86
N ILE A 15 6.65 -10.31 -18.74
CA ILE A 15 6.96 -9.59 -17.52
C ILE A 15 5.69 -9.57 -16.69
N ASP A 16 5.66 -10.43 -15.68
CA ASP A 16 4.63 -10.38 -14.64
C ASP A 16 4.80 -9.11 -13.80
N LEU A 17 3.85 -8.18 -13.94
CA LEU A 17 3.86 -6.85 -13.32
C LEU A 17 2.70 -6.73 -12.32
N ASP A 18 3.07 -6.72 -11.05
CA ASP A 18 2.18 -6.52 -9.92
C ASP A 18 1.84 -5.02 -9.74
N LEU A 19 0.65 -4.59 -10.18
CA LEU A 19 0.17 -3.22 -9.97
C LEU A 19 -0.45 -3.06 -8.57
N GLY A 20 0.01 -2.05 -7.82
CA GLY A 20 -0.52 -1.73 -6.50
C GLY A 20 -0.57 -0.25 -6.20
N ILE A 21 -1.12 0.09 -5.04
CA ILE A 21 -1.31 1.48 -4.59
C ILE A 21 -0.75 1.73 -3.19
N ASN A 22 -0.14 2.91 -2.99
CA ASN A 22 0.21 3.36 -1.65
C ASN A 22 -1.01 3.97 -0.93
N LEU A 23 -1.25 3.56 0.31
CA LEU A 23 -2.42 4.00 1.10
C LEU A 23 -2.39 5.47 1.58
N SER A 24 -1.41 6.27 1.16
CA SER A 24 -1.33 7.70 1.50
C SER A 24 -2.57 8.50 1.05
N PHE A 25 -3.31 8.03 0.04
CA PHE A 25 -4.56 8.65 -0.38
C PHE A 25 -5.66 8.59 0.70
N ALA A 26 -5.59 7.60 1.60
CA ALA A 26 -6.57 7.36 2.64
C ALA A 26 -6.35 8.23 3.89
N LEU A 27 -5.17 8.84 4.01
CA LEU A 27 -4.81 9.65 5.18
C LEU A 27 -5.83 10.74 5.45
N LYS A 28 -6.30 10.80 6.70
CA LYS A 28 -7.29 11.77 7.23
C LYS A 28 -8.67 11.76 6.57
N ARG A 29 -8.87 11.01 5.48
CA ARG A 29 -10.13 10.92 4.73
C ARG A 29 -10.87 9.63 5.01
N TRP A 30 -10.14 8.52 4.97
CA TRP A 30 -10.67 7.17 5.16
C TRP A 30 -9.73 6.37 6.09
N PRO A 31 -9.54 6.80 7.34
CA PRO A 31 -8.64 6.13 8.27
C PRO A 31 -9.12 4.73 8.68
N GLU A 32 -10.41 4.44 8.55
CA GLU A 32 -10.98 3.13 8.90
C GLU A 32 -10.52 2.04 7.92
N PRO A 33 -9.95 0.91 8.40
CA PRO A 33 -9.42 -0.14 7.53
C PRO A 33 -10.37 -0.67 6.46
N ALA A 34 -11.61 -0.96 6.85
CA ALA A 34 -12.62 -1.46 5.92
C ALA A 34 -12.97 -0.45 4.81
N ARG A 35 -12.81 0.86 5.06
CA ARG A 35 -13.13 1.90 4.06
C ARG A 35 -12.08 1.97 2.97
N TRP A 36 -10.79 2.07 3.30
CA TRP A 36 -9.78 2.07 2.26
C TRP A 36 -9.69 0.71 1.55
N ALA A 37 -9.98 -0.41 2.25
CA ALA A 37 -10.02 -1.72 1.61
C ALA A 37 -11.12 -1.81 0.55
N ALA A 38 -12.32 -1.30 0.84
CA ALA A 38 -13.41 -1.22 -0.14
C ALA A 38 -13.03 -0.34 -1.34
N ILE A 39 -12.41 0.84 -1.12
CA ILE A 39 -11.96 1.70 -2.22
C ILE A 39 -10.93 0.97 -3.10
N VAL A 40 -9.93 0.34 -2.49
CA VAL A 40 -8.88 -0.41 -3.22
C VAL A 40 -9.48 -1.54 -4.05
N LYS A 41 -10.38 -2.33 -3.47
CA LYS A 41 -10.93 -3.52 -4.12
C LYS A 41 -12.08 -3.21 -5.09
N GLU A 42 -13.07 -2.46 -4.63
CA GLU A 42 -14.34 -2.25 -5.34
C GLU A 42 -14.30 -1.07 -6.32
N GLU A 43 -13.54 -0.01 -6.00
CA GLU A 43 -13.46 1.19 -6.85
C GLU A 43 -12.23 1.18 -7.77
N LEU A 44 -11.07 0.74 -7.27
CA LEU A 44 -9.82 0.72 -8.03
C LEU A 44 -9.52 -0.61 -8.70
N GLY A 45 -10.15 -1.71 -8.25
CA GLY A 45 -9.91 -3.05 -8.77
C GLY A 45 -8.50 -3.57 -8.54
N LEU A 46 -7.86 -3.15 -7.43
CA LEU A 46 -6.48 -3.51 -7.07
C LEU A 46 -6.45 -4.46 -5.87
N ASP A 47 -5.41 -5.30 -5.83
CA ASP A 47 -5.23 -6.32 -4.79
C ASP A 47 -3.91 -6.16 -4.02
N LEU A 48 -3.08 -5.19 -4.42
CA LEU A 48 -1.77 -4.96 -3.85
C LEU A 48 -1.67 -3.56 -3.25
N VAL A 49 -1.22 -3.46 -2.01
CA VAL A 49 -1.03 -2.17 -1.33
C VAL A 49 0.34 -2.03 -0.70
N GLN A 50 0.84 -0.79 -0.70
CA GLN A 50 1.91 -0.36 0.20
C GLN A 50 1.28 0.41 1.36
N PHE A 51 1.41 -0.12 2.57
CA PHE A 51 0.85 0.47 3.79
C PHE A 51 1.65 1.72 4.20
N THR A 52 0.99 2.75 4.74
CA THR A 52 1.66 3.93 5.30
C THR A 52 1.53 3.95 6.81
N LEU A 53 2.66 4.18 7.50
CA LEU A 53 2.68 4.25 8.96
C LEU A 53 1.98 5.50 9.53
N ASP A 54 1.56 6.45 8.68
CA ASP A 54 0.67 7.54 9.10
C ASP A 54 -0.76 7.05 9.44
N LEU A 55 -1.18 5.84 8.99
CA LEU A 55 -2.45 5.22 9.37
C LEU A 55 -2.38 4.45 10.70
N LEU A 56 -1.18 3.97 11.05
CA LEU A 56 -0.90 3.24 12.28
C LEU A 56 0.52 3.54 12.72
N ASP A 57 0.65 4.43 13.69
CA ASP A 57 1.95 4.82 14.21
C ASP A 57 2.53 3.69 15.10
N PRO A 58 3.74 3.20 14.81
CA PRO A 58 4.42 2.21 15.66
C PRO A 58 4.63 2.68 17.10
N TRP A 59 4.64 3.98 17.38
CA TRP A 59 4.87 4.55 18.71
C TRP A 59 3.61 4.73 19.55
N TRP A 60 2.42 4.42 19.02
CA TRP A 60 1.20 4.44 19.82
C TRP A 60 1.25 3.47 21.00
N PRO A 61 0.51 3.76 22.10
CA PRO A 61 0.35 2.83 23.21
C PRO A 61 -0.07 1.44 22.71
N GLU A 62 0.45 0.40 23.36
CA GLU A 62 0.36 -0.97 22.85
C GLU A 62 -1.08 -1.43 22.58
N ALA A 63 -2.00 -1.18 23.51
CA ALA A 63 -3.38 -1.64 23.40
C ALA A 63 -4.13 -1.08 22.16
N PRO A 64 -4.21 0.24 21.93
CA PRO A 64 -4.81 0.77 20.71
C PRO A 64 -4.03 0.41 19.45
N ARG A 65 -2.68 0.40 19.50
CA ARG A 65 -1.84 -0.01 18.37
C ARG A 65 -2.15 -1.43 17.92
N ARG A 66 -2.25 -2.38 18.86
CA ARG A 66 -2.57 -3.79 18.61
C ARG A 66 -3.97 -3.94 18.01
N ARG A 67 -4.98 -3.25 18.55
CA ARG A 67 -6.34 -3.29 18.01
C ARG A 67 -6.41 -2.78 16.58
N MET A 68 -5.73 -1.68 16.27
CA MET A 68 -5.69 -1.13 14.91
C MET A 68 -4.93 -2.06 13.96
N ALA A 69 -3.78 -2.60 14.36
CA ALA A 69 -3.03 -3.57 13.56
C ALA A 69 -3.89 -4.80 13.21
N GLU A 70 -4.67 -5.31 14.17
CA GLU A 70 -5.61 -6.39 13.93
C GLU A 70 -6.75 -5.99 12.98
N ALA A 71 -7.28 -4.77 13.09
CA ALA A 71 -8.31 -4.27 12.20
C ALA A 71 -7.79 -4.12 10.76
N VAL A 72 -6.57 -3.62 10.59
CA VAL A 72 -5.87 -3.55 9.30
C VAL A 72 -5.70 -4.94 8.70
N ARG A 73 -5.20 -5.90 9.50
CA ARG A 73 -5.00 -7.27 9.04
C ARG A 73 -6.32 -7.90 8.59
N ARG A 74 -7.37 -7.82 9.40
CA ARG A 74 -8.70 -8.38 9.07
C ARG A 74 -9.28 -7.74 7.81
N ALA A 75 -9.23 -6.41 7.69
CA ALA A 75 -9.78 -5.73 6.51
C ALA A 75 -9.04 -6.11 5.22
N ALA A 76 -7.71 -6.29 5.28
CA ALA A 76 -6.93 -6.76 4.14
C ALA A 76 -7.26 -8.22 3.79
N GLU A 77 -7.35 -9.11 4.80
CA GLU A 77 -7.74 -10.51 4.62
C GLU A 77 -9.14 -10.65 4.03
N ASP A 78 -10.13 -9.95 4.60
CA ASP A 78 -11.54 -9.99 4.17
C ASP A 78 -11.73 -9.47 2.74
N ALA A 79 -10.96 -8.46 2.34
CA ALA A 79 -11.01 -7.88 0.98
C ALA A 79 -10.12 -8.62 -0.05
N GLY A 80 -9.31 -9.60 0.40
CA GLY A 80 -8.33 -10.27 -0.46
C GLY A 80 -7.22 -9.34 -0.96
N ILE A 81 -6.76 -8.41 -0.11
CA ILE A 81 -5.70 -7.45 -0.41
C ILE A 81 -4.38 -7.91 0.22
N ARG A 82 -3.31 -7.96 -0.58
CA ARG A 82 -1.94 -8.18 -0.13
C ARG A 82 -1.28 -6.86 0.27
N ILE A 83 -0.91 -6.73 1.54
CA ILE A 83 0.00 -5.68 1.99
C ILE A 83 1.43 -6.09 1.63
N HIS A 84 2.00 -5.47 0.60
CA HIS A 84 3.32 -5.83 0.07
C HIS A 84 4.48 -5.31 0.94
N SER A 85 4.37 -4.05 1.33
CA SER A 85 5.40 -3.35 2.07
C SER A 85 4.78 -2.24 2.91
N ALA A 86 5.57 -1.65 3.81
CA ALA A 86 5.20 -0.46 4.55
C ALA A 86 6.16 0.69 4.21
N GLN A 87 5.65 1.92 4.22
CA GLN A 87 6.40 3.15 3.98
C GLN A 87 6.30 4.06 5.21
N LEU A 88 7.41 4.74 5.51
CA LEU A 88 7.42 5.78 6.54
C LEU A 88 6.42 6.89 6.17
N GLY A 89 5.66 7.33 7.15
CA GLY A 89 4.73 8.43 7.02
C GLY A 89 5.38 9.81 7.21
N LEU A 90 4.64 10.87 6.93
CA LEU A 90 5.07 12.25 7.14
C LEU A 90 5.24 12.59 8.63
N ALA A 91 4.56 11.87 9.53
CA ALA A 91 4.71 12.06 10.98
C ALA A 91 6.17 11.91 11.43
N TRP A 92 6.95 11.07 10.75
CA TRP A 92 8.36 10.85 11.07
C TRP A 92 9.20 12.13 11.06
N TYR A 93 8.89 13.09 10.18
CA TYR A 93 9.60 14.37 10.09
C TYR A 93 9.31 15.33 11.26
N THR A 94 8.42 14.95 12.18
CA THR A 94 8.03 15.76 13.34
C THR A 94 8.62 15.25 14.66
N TYR A 95 9.18 14.05 14.66
CA TYR A 95 9.86 13.45 15.81
C TYR A 95 11.37 13.76 15.76
N ASN A 96 11.73 15.05 15.90
CA ASN A 96 13.13 15.50 16.06
C ASN A 96 13.41 15.95 17.48
#